data_AF-A0A517DYN7-F1
#
_entry.id   AF-A0A517DYN7-F1
#
_cell.length_a   1.000
_cell.length_b   1.000
_cell.length_c   1.000
_cell.angle_alpha   90.00
_cell.angle_beta   90.00
_cell.angle_gamma   90.00
#
_symmetry.space_group_name_H-M   'P 1'
#
loop_
_entity.id
_entity.type
_entity.pdbx_description
1 polymer ?
#
loop_
_entity_poly.entity_id
_entity_poly.type
_entity_poly.pdbx_seq_one_letter_code
_entity_poly.pdbx_strand_id
1 'polypeptide(L)'
;MEKINQIMAAKGLAAGELTIGDCIDIAGQAQVPVSEVIIAEAMTTSSMTRSEVYSAVLASFAHNLYAVEIGTTTGASFLMGTTGREVAQAGAPQLVADEFLNKVLTYTLGAQVGNHSVGLQPCAGTGDSCTYAGFVRALLEELEDKEAVARVAAVMLKIGTIFRVGKTSTGCNMEGFGAGAAASAAAFVELAGGSPAAMAKAIVLAISPTIANPCTPRVMVAGLCATHIGGGVMIGKLAAQLALHTSIPVTVPVDVMVAMAAAVHPVSAKQVVPVVIQYMEPFFKTNAAVETYIGDDMQALEKERIEETVKQALAEARAMARKANAIVKPFGEAVVGGSSQAVGSPTNAARIAHYLAKGKITKVKIELYPELFARRGINVPGILMAAVYGAGTDNSQLYREVMSKVAGEGIEVEILQVQEPQLQQITVLATEKNSLVSSLNRGGGRLVLRQASDQAEAYRVANKLGIEIVD
;
A
#
# COMPACT_ATOMS: atom_id res chain seq x y z
N MET A 1 15.59 19.08 -25.67
CA MET A 1 14.83 20.33 -25.46
C MET A 1 13.79 20.55 -26.54
N GLU A 2 14.17 20.76 -27.80
CA GLU A 2 13.22 21.12 -28.86
C GLU A 2 12.07 20.10 -29.03
N LYS A 3 12.39 18.81 -29.14
CA LYS A 3 11.38 17.73 -29.23
C LYS A 3 10.44 17.69 -28.02
N ILE A 4 10.96 17.92 -26.81
CA ILE A 4 10.17 17.95 -25.56
C ILE A 4 9.18 19.12 -25.60
N ASN A 5 9.66 20.31 -25.97
CA ASN A 5 8.82 21.51 -26.06
C ASN A 5 7.74 21.38 -27.15
N GLN A 6 8.06 20.75 -28.28
CA GLN A 6 7.09 20.46 -29.33
C GLN A 6 5.97 19.52 -28.85
N ILE A 7 6.32 18.45 -28.12
CA ILE A 7 5.34 17.51 -27.55
C ILE A 7 4.47 18.21 -26.50
N MET A 8 5.06 19.01 -25.61
CA MET A 8 4.31 19.79 -24.62
C MET A 8 3.31 20.74 -25.28
N ALA A 9 3.76 21.51 -26.28
CA ALA A 9 2.90 22.43 -27.03
C ALA A 9 1.77 21.70 -27.77
N ALA A 10 2.06 20.56 -28.41
CA ALA A 10 1.06 19.75 -29.10
C ALA A 10 -0.02 19.19 -28.16
N LYS A 11 0.30 19.00 -26.87
CA LYS A 11 -0.62 18.53 -25.83
C LYS A 11 -1.28 19.67 -25.05
N GLY A 12 -0.93 20.93 -25.32
CA GLY A 12 -1.42 22.07 -24.54
C GLY A 12 -0.90 22.09 -23.10
N LEU A 13 0.26 21.48 -22.84
CA LEU A 13 0.88 21.42 -21.50
C LEU A 13 1.87 22.57 -21.32
N ALA A 14 1.84 23.19 -20.14
CA ALA A 14 2.76 24.26 -19.75
C ALA A 14 3.91 23.73 -18.89
N ALA A 15 5.10 24.29 -19.06
CA ALA A 15 6.22 24.01 -18.16
C ALA A 15 5.88 24.51 -16.74
N GLY A 16 6.14 23.68 -15.72
CA GLY A 16 5.81 23.96 -14.32
C GLY A 16 4.48 23.38 -13.86
N GLU A 17 3.66 22.89 -14.78
CA GLU A 17 2.36 22.30 -14.51
C GLU A 17 2.32 20.80 -14.81
N LEU A 18 3.45 20.18 -15.20
CA LEU A 18 3.47 18.78 -15.62
C LEU A 18 3.20 17.85 -14.43
N THR A 19 2.30 16.88 -14.62
CA THR A 19 2.15 15.77 -13.68
C THR A 19 3.31 14.76 -13.79
N ILE A 20 3.33 13.75 -12.92
CA ILE A 20 4.28 12.62 -13.07
C ILE A 20 3.96 11.86 -14.36
N GLY A 21 2.67 11.64 -14.65
CA GLY A 21 2.21 11.02 -15.89
C GLY A 21 2.62 11.79 -17.13
N ASP A 22 2.50 13.12 -17.13
CA ASP A 22 2.92 13.96 -18.25
C ASP A 22 4.42 13.82 -18.52
N CYS A 23 5.26 13.92 -17.47
CA CYS A 23 6.71 13.74 -17.63
C CYS A 23 7.07 12.39 -18.25
N ILE A 24 6.38 11.33 -17.82
CA ILE A 24 6.58 9.96 -18.32
C ILE A 24 6.11 9.82 -19.78
N ASP A 25 4.94 10.34 -20.11
CA ASP A 25 4.36 10.25 -21.46
C ASP A 25 5.20 11.04 -22.48
N ILE A 26 5.60 12.26 -22.10
CA ILE A 26 6.51 13.08 -22.92
C ILE A 26 7.85 12.36 -23.11
N ALA A 27 8.42 11.77 -22.06
CA ALA A 27 9.68 11.03 -22.14
C ALA A 27 9.56 9.82 -23.09
N GLY A 28 8.44 9.09 -23.03
CA GLY A 28 8.14 7.97 -23.91
C GLY A 28 8.07 8.39 -25.38
N GLN A 29 7.37 9.47 -25.71
CA GLN A 29 7.25 9.99 -27.07
C GLN A 29 8.55 10.63 -27.57
N ALA A 30 9.27 11.31 -26.69
CA ALA A 30 10.57 11.89 -26.99
C ALA A 30 11.67 10.84 -27.13
N GLN A 31 11.47 9.63 -26.59
CA GLN A 31 12.47 8.55 -26.49
C GLN A 31 13.72 8.99 -25.71
N VAL A 32 13.49 9.64 -24.56
CA VAL A 32 14.52 10.10 -23.63
C VAL A 32 14.22 9.61 -22.21
N PRO A 33 15.20 9.60 -21.30
CA PRO A 33 14.94 9.35 -19.89
C PRO A 33 13.95 10.34 -19.29
N VAL A 34 13.23 9.94 -18.24
CA VAL A 34 12.23 10.81 -17.61
C VAL A 34 12.89 12.03 -16.96
N SER A 35 14.11 11.87 -16.43
CA SER A 35 14.90 12.98 -15.91
C SER A 35 15.12 14.10 -16.93
N GLU A 36 15.25 13.79 -18.23
CA GLU A 36 15.45 14.82 -19.26
C GLU A 36 14.24 15.73 -19.43
N VAL A 37 13.02 15.21 -19.25
CA VAL A 37 11.79 16.03 -19.28
C VAL A 37 11.69 16.90 -18.04
N ILE A 38 12.00 16.34 -16.87
CA ILE A 38 11.98 17.07 -15.60
C ILE A 38 13.00 18.22 -15.59
N ILE A 39 14.20 17.96 -16.10
CA ILE A 39 15.24 18.98 -16.21
C ILE A 39 14.84 20.04 -17.25
N ALA A 40 14.26 19.63 -18.38
CA ALA A 40 13.75 20.57 -19.39
C ALA A 40 12.66 21.50 -18.83
N GLU A 41 11.74 20.95 -18.04
CA GLU A 41 10.72 21.71 -17.31
C GLU A 41 11.39 22.73 -16.39
N ALA A 42 12.32 22.29 -15.52
CA ALA A 42 13.02 23.16 -14.58
C ALA A 42 13.82 24.28 -15.26
N MET A 43 14.53 23.97 -16.35
CA MET A 43 15.26 24.96 -17.15
C MET A 43 14.31 26.05 -17.66
N THR A 44 13.13 25.66 -18.13
CA THR A 44 12.13 26.57 -18.69
C THR A 44 11.47 27.41 -17.60
N THR A 45 11.06 26.80 -16.48
CA THR A 45 10.34 27.50 -15.40
C THR A 45 11.23 28.46 -14.62
N SER A 46 12.52 28.15 -14.51
CA SER A 46 13.47 28.90 -13.70
C SER A 46 14.43 29.76 -14.51
N SER A 47 14.31 29.76 -15.85
CA SER A 47 15.23 30.43 -16.77
C SER A 47 16.71 30.08 -16.50
N MET A 48 16.96 28.80 -16.19
CA MET A 48 18.28 28.27 -15.84
C MET A 48 18.85 27.43 -16.97
N THR A 49 20.17 27.47 -17.14
CA THR A 49 20.89 26.48 -17.94
C THR A 49 20.85 25.10 -17.26
N ARG A 50 21.16 24.04 -18.03
CA ARG A 50 21.22 22.68 -17.49
C ARG A 50 22.18 22.55 -16.30
N SER A 51 23.37 23.14 -16.41
CA SER A 51 24.39 23.08 -15.35
C SER A 51 23.93 23.81 -14.08
N GLU A 52 23.20 24.91 -14.23
CA GLU A 52 22.62 25.64 -13.09
C GLU A 52 21.51 24.82 -12.43
N VAL A 53 20.65 24.15 -13.21
CA VAL A 53 19.62 23.25 -12.66
C VAL A 53 20.27 22.08 -11.90
N TYR A 54 21.29 21.42 -12.46
CA TYR A 54 22.00 20.35 -11.76
C TYR A 54 22.60 20.82 -10.44
N SER A 55 23.23 22.00 -10.46
CA SER A 55 23.83 22.60 -9.28
C SER A 55 22.77 22.95 -8.23
N ALA A 56 21.64 23.53 -8.64
CA ALA A 56 20.52 23.88 -7.76
C ALA A 56 19.86 22.63 -7.13
N VAL A 57 19.67 21.58 -7.93
CA VAL A 57 19.13 20.29 -7.46
C VAL A 57 20.01 19.71 -6.35
N LEU A 58 21.33 19.61 -6.57
CA LEU A 58 22.23 19.07 -5.55
C LEU A 58 22.34 19.99 -4.33
N ALA A 59 22.38 21.31 -4.54
CA ALA A 59 22.43 22.29 -3.46
C ALA A 59 21.18 22.22 -2.55
N SER A 60 20.02 21.82 -3.08
CA SER A 60 18.80 21.64 -2.27
C SER A 60 18.93 20.59 -1.16
N PHE A 61 19.91 19.68 -1.28
CA PHE A 61 20.20 18.66 -0.28
C PHE A 61 21.20 19.08 0.80
N ALA A 62 21.77 20.30 0.75
CA ALA A 62 22.86 20.71 1.65
C ALA A 62 22.56 20.49 3.15
N HIS A 63 21.41 20.99 3.64
CA HIS A 63 20.99 20.78 5.03
C HIS A 63 20.75 19.31 5.35
N ASN A 64 20.14 18.57 4.42
CA ASN A 64 19.82 17.17 4.64
C ASN A 64 21.05 16.27 4.63
N LEU A 65 22.08 16.58 3.83
CA LEU A 65 23.38 15.90 3.88
C LEU A 65 24.13 16.23 5.17
N TYR A 66 24.02 17.46 5.67
CA TYR A 66 24.51 17.82 7.00
C TYR A 66 23.78 17.03 8.10
N ALA A 67 22.46 16.88 8.01
CA ALA A 67 21.71 16.03 8.93
C ALA A 67 22.16 14.56 8.86
N VAL A 68 22.40 14.01 7.66
CA VAL A 68 22.97 12.65 7.53
C VAL A 68 24.28 12.54 8.30
N GLU A 69 25.22 13.46 8.07
CA GLU A 69 26.53 13.47 8.73
C GLU A 69 26.38 13.46 10.26
N ILE A 70 25.55 14.36 10.80
CA ILE A 70 25.30 14.42 12.24
C ILE A 70 24.69 13.12 12.74
N GLY A 71 23.65 12.60 12.10
CA GLY A 71 22.95 11.41 12.56
C GLY A 71 23.76 10.12 12.46
N THR A 72 24.76 10.05 11.57
CA THR A 72 25.69 8.92 11.48
C THR A 72 26.90 9.03 12.41
N THR A 73 27.13 10.18 13.06
CA THR A 73 28.34 10.42 13.86
C THR A 73 28.06 10.76 15.33
N THR A 74 27.35 11.86 15.58
CA THR A 74 27.25 12.49 16.91
C THR A 74 25.82 12.71 17.38
N GLY A 75 24.87 12.70 16.45
CA GLY A 75 23.47 12.97 16.69
C GLY A 75 22.77 11.89 17.51
N ALA A 76 21.69 12.30 18.18
CA ALA A 76 20.79 11.42 18.88
C ALA A 76 19.35 11.89 18.66
N SER A 77 18.46 10.94 18.41
CA SER A 77 17.04 11.18 18.24
C SER A 77 16.29 10.89 19.53
N PHE A 78 15.32 11.74 19.85
CA PHE A 78 14.38 11.43 20.92
C PHE A 78 13.53 10.17 20.61
N LEU A 79 13.31 9.81 19.35
CA LEU A 79 12.53 8.62 18.95
C LEU A 79 13.40 7.42 18.59
N MET A 80 14.58 7.64 18.01
CA MET A 80 15.43 6.60 17.42
C MET A 80 16.78 6.45 18.11
N GLY A 81 17.03 7.16 19.22
CA GLY A 81 18.31 7.09 19.93
C GLY A 81 19.49 7.35 18.99
N THR A 82 20.49 6.47 19.04
CA THR A 82 21.72 6.55 18.24
C THR A 82 21.76 5.60 17.04
N THR A 83 20.59 5.08 16.60
CA THR A 83 20.50 4.07 15.54
C THR A 83 21.29 4.44 14.28
N GLY A 84 21.25 5.70 13.85
CA GLY A 84 22.00 6.17 12.66
C GLY A 84 23.50 5.88 12.73
N ARG A 85 24.14 6.10 13.89
CA ARG A 85 25.54 5.78 14.14
C ARG A 85 25.78 4.28 14.24
N GLU A 86 24.89 3.57 14.93
CA GLU A 86 25.00 2.12 15.14
C GLU A 86 25.07 1.34 13.83
N VAL A 87 24.37 1.80 12.79
CA VAL A 87 24.35 1.16 11.45
C VAL A 87 25.32 1.79 10.43
N ALA A 88 26.03 2.87 10.80
CA ALA A 88 27.00 3.54 9.93
C ALA A 88 28.46 3.27 10.29
N GLN A 89 28.73 2.89 11.55
CA GLN A 89 30.10 2.64 12.03
C GLN A 89 30.77 1.45 11.32
N ALA A 90 32.11 1.49 11.26
CA ALA A 90 32.90 0.39 10.70
C ALA A 90 32.63 -0.93 11.45
N GLY A 91 32.37 -2.01 10.72
CA GLY A 91 32.02 -3.30 11.30
C GLY A 91 30.59 -3.40 11.84
N ALA A 92 29.73 -2.40 11.61
CA ALA A 92 28.32 -2.48 11.91
C ALA A 92 27.64 -3.65 11.18
N PRO A 93 26.62 -4.28 11.78
CA PRO A 93 25.79 -5.24 11.08
C PRO A 93 25.09 -4.56 9.90
N GLN A 94 25.10 -5.22 8.73
CA GLN A 94 24.34 -4.76 7.58
C GLN A 94 22.85 -5.03 7.79
N LEU A 95 22.01 -4.07 7.42
CA LEU A 95 20.56 -4.20 7.40
C LEU A 95 20.10 -5.12 6.26
N VAL A 96 20.83 -5.10 5.14
CA VAL A 96 20.61 -5.93 3.96
C VAL A 96 21.95 -6.26 3.28
N ALA A 97 22.02 -7.37 2.57
CA ALA A 97 23.25 -7.84 1.93
C ALA A 97 23.68 -7.03 0.69
N ASP A 98 22.74 -6.34 0.01
CA ASP A 98 23.05 -5.45 -1.11
C ASP A 98 23.74 -4.19 -0.57
N GLU A 99 25.01 -3.99 -0.94
CA GLU A 99 25.86 -2.93 -0.36
C GLU A 99 25.32 -1.52 -0.62
N PHE A 100 24.89 -1.24 -1.86
CA PHE A 100 24.34 0.06 -2.21
C PHE A 100 23.03 0.32 -1.47
N LEU A 101 22.11 -0.64 -1.48
CA LEU A 101 20.85 -0.53 -0.76
C LEU A 101 21.07 -0.39 0.75
N ASN A 102 22.05 -1.09 1.31
CA ASN A 102 22.43 -0.96 2.71
C ASN A 102 22.92 0.47 3.02
N LYS A 103 23.75 1.07 2.17
CA LYS A 103 24.16 2.49 2.31
C LYS A 103 22.96 3.43 2.26
N VAL A 104 22.04 3.25 1.30
CA VAL A 104 20.82 4.07 1.20
C VAL A 104 20.01 3.99 2.50
N LEU A 105 19.83 2.79 3.05
CA LEU A 105 19.09 2.58 4.32
C LEU A 105 19.82 3.21 5.51
N THR A 106 21.12 2.96 5.65
CA THR A 106 21.97 3.54 6.70
C THR A 106 21.88 5.07 6.70
N TYR A 107 22.06 5.70 5.54
CA TYR A 107 21.99 7.16 5.45
C TYR A 107 20.58 7.70 5.58
N THR A 108 19.54 6.94 5.21
CA THR A 108 18.15 7.32 5.47
C THR A 108 17.86 7.37 6.98
N LEU A 109 18.29 6.36 7.74
CA LEU A 109 18.14 6.36 9.20
C LEU A 109 19.02 7.42 9.86
N GLY A 110 20.23 7.63 9.35
CA GLY A 110 21.12 8.72 9.73
C GLY A 110 20.45 10.09 9.54
N ALA A 111 19.85 10.35 8.38
CA ALA A 111 19.11 11.58 8.13
C ALA A 111 18.02 11.84 9.19
N GLN A 112 17.30 10.81 9.66
CA GLN A 112 16.25 10.97 10.68
C GLN A 112 16.82 11.29 12.03
N VAL A 113 17.89 10.60 12.42
CA VAL A 113 18.57 10.93 13.67
C VAL A 113 19.08 12.36 13.65
N GLY A 114 19.76 12.75 12.56
CA GLY A 114 20.30 14.08 12.41
C GLY A 114 19.25 15.18 12.38
N ASN A 115 18.15 15.02 11.63
CA ASN A 115 17.09 16.03 11.57
C ASN A 115 16.43 16.25 12.95
N HIS A 116 16.35 15.22 13.80
CA HIS A 116 15.92 15.41 15.19
C HIS A 116 16.94 16.16 16.05
N SER A 117 18.22 16.16 15.68
CA SER A 117 19.29 16.86 16.39
C SER A 117 19.50 18.30 15.92
N VAL A 118 19.45 18.56 14.61
CA VAL A 118 19.83 19.87 14.01
C VAL A 118 18.66 20.64 13.41
N GLY A 119 17.44 20.14 13.58
CA GLY A 119 16.24 20.69 12.97
C GLY A 119 15.94 20.06 11.62
N LEU A 120 14.65 19.90 11.35
CA LEU A 120 14.14 19.27 10.14
C LEU A 120 14.08 20.27 8.99
N GLN A 121 14.69 19.93 7.85
CA GLN A 121 14.37 20.54 6.55
C GLN A 121 13.64 19.50 5.68
N PRO A 122 12.30 19.55 5.60
CA PRO A 122 11.49 18.60 4.83
C PRO A 122 11.98 18.48 3.37
N CYS A 123 12.45 17.31 2.93
CA CYS A 123 12.87 17.17 1.53
C CYS A 123 11.67 17.22 0.63
N ALA A 124 11.76 18.08 -0.39
CA ALA A 124 10.65 18.39 -1.27
C ALA A 124 9.34 18.71 -0.51
N GLY A 125 9.43 19.16 0.76
CA GLY A 125 8.33 19.51 1.65
C GLY A 125 7.52 18.37 2.29
N THR A 126 7.95 17.11 2.20
CA THR A 126 7.34 16.01 2.96
C THR A 126 7.88 15.99 4.39
N GLY A 127 7.02 15.93 5.41
CA GLY A 127 7.33 16.29 6.81
C GLY A 127 8.24 15.36 7.62
N ASP A 128 8.86 14.36 7.00
CA ASP A 128 9.81 13.44 7.64
C ASP A 128 11.22 13.61 7.06
N SER A 129 12.25 13.15 7.78
CA SER A 129 13.58 13.07 7.19
C SER A 129 13.64 11.98 6.13
N CYS A 130 14.42 12.23 5.11
CA CYS A 130 14.03 11.79 3.79
C CYS A 130 14.84 10.57 3.35
N THR A 131 14.13 9.56 2.86
CA THR A 131 14.69 8.51 1.98
C THR A 131 15.57 9.11 0.87
N TYR A 132 15.19 10.28 0.38
CA TYR A 132 15.85 11.12 -0.60
C TYR A 132 17.29 11.47 -0.20
N ALA A 133 17.50 11.92 1.04
CA ALA A 133 18.82 12.32 1.51
C ALA A 133 19.75 11.11 1.63
N GLY A 134 19.23 9.99 2.15
CA GLY A 134 19.98 8.75 2.23
C GLY A 134 20.38 8.22 0.85
N PHE A 135 19.45 8.29 -0.11
CA PHE A 135 19.70 7.88 -1.49
C PHE A 135 20.74 8.76 -2.17
N VAL A 136 20.58 10.08 -2.11
CA VAL A 136 21.52 11.04 -2.72
C VAL A 136 22.90 10.94 -2.06
N ARG A 137 22.99 10.76 -0.74
CA ARG A 137 24.27 10.54 -0.06
C ARG A 137 24.96 9.29 -0.58
N ALA A 138 24.24 8.17 -0.69
CA ALA A 138 24.81 6.93 -1.22
C ALA A 138 25.27 7.10 -2.68
N LEU A 139 24.49 7.78 -3.52
CA LEU A 139 24.88 8.06 -4.91
C LEU A 139 26.13 8.93 -5.01
N LEU A 140 26.27 9.96 -4.16
CA LEU A 140 27.45 10.82 -4.12
C LEU A 140 28.73 10.08 -3.71
N GLU A 141 28.61 8.95 -3.01
CA GLU A 141 29.74 8.11 -2.64
C GLU A 141 30.07 7.06 -3.70
N GLU A 142 29.07 6.51 -4.38
CA GLU A 142 29.26 5.44 -5.37
C GLU A 142 29.53 5.94 -6.79
N LEU A 143 29.02 7.12 -7.16
CA LEU A 143 29.08 7.63 -8.53
C LEU A 143 30.00 8.85 -8.63
N GLU A 144 30.98 8.77 -9.55
CA GLU A 144 31.80 9.91 -9.93
C GLU A 144 31.03 10.91 -10.81
N ASP A 145 30.07 10.43 -11.62
CA ASP A 145 29.23 11.27 -12.49
C ASP A 145 28.20 12.06 -11.67
N LYS A 146 28.57 13.28 -11.28
CA LYS A 146 27.69 14.21 -10.57
C LYS A 146 26.44 14.60 -11.36
N GLU A 147 26.49 14.59 -12.69
CA GLU A 147 25.29 14.85 -13.49
C GLU A 147 24.30 13.69 -13.41
N ALA A 148 24.78 12.44 -13.37
CA ALA A 148 23.92 11.28 -13.09
C ALA A 148 23.25 11.40 -11.71
N VAL A 149 24.00 11.78 -10.69
CA VAL A 149 23.44 12.02 -9.35
C VAL A 149 22.36 13.11 -9.42
N ALA A 150 22.64 14.22 -10.10
CA ALA A 150 21.68 15.32 -10.25
C ALA A 150 20.41 14.90 -11.01
N ARG A 151 20.53 14.09 -12.08
CA ARG A 151 19.38 13.56 -12.84
C ARG A 151 18.48 12.68 -11.96
N VAL A 152 19.07 11.74 -11.22
CA VAL A 152 18.30 10.86 -10.31
C VAL A 152 17.66 11.68 -9.18
N ALA A 153 18.40 12.61 -8.58
CA ALA A 153 17.90 13.49 -7.55
C ALA A 153 16.72 14.37 -8.05
N ALA A 154 16.79 14.86 -9.29
CA ALA A 154 15.70 15.64 -9.90
C ALA A 154 14.41 14.82 -10.05
N VAL A 155 14.50 13.54 -10.45
CA VAL A 155 13.35 12.62 -10.49
C VAL A 155 12.71 12.49 -9.11
N MET A 156 13.52 12.28 -8.07
CA MET A 156 13.02 12.18 -6.71
C MET A 156 12.32 13.48 -6.28
N LEU A 157 12.95 14.64 -6.49
CA LEU A 157 12.38 15.94 -6.12
C LEU A 157 11.07 16.25 -6.86
N LYS A 158 10.94 15.92 -8.15
CA LYS A 158 9.68 16.09 -8.90
C LYS A 158 8.54 15.32 -8.23
N ILE A 159 8.78 14.06 -7.86
CA ILE A 159 7.79 13.24 -7.18
C ILE A 159 7.48 13.83 -5.79
N GLY A 160 8.51 14.11 -4.99
CA GLY A 160 8.34 14.64 -3.64
C GLY A 160 7.58 15.96 -3.59
N THR A 161 7.82 16.88 -4.53
CA THR A 161 7.16 18.19 -4.56
C THR A 161 5.67 18.08 -4.87
N ILE A 162 5.24 17.09 -5.67
CA ILE A 162 3.83 16.78 -5.91
C ILE A 162 3.19 16.19 -4.64
N PHE A 163 3.87 15.23 -4.00
CA PHE A 163 3.38 14.62 -2.75
C PHE A 163 3.21 15.65 -1.62
N ARG A 164 4.12 16.62 -1.51
CA ARG A 164 4.01 17.75 -0.58
C ARG A 164 2.70 18.51 -0.76
N VAL A 165 2.30 18.79 -2.00
CA VAL A 165 1.04 19.52 -2.27
C VAL A 165 -0.17 18.67 -1.91
N GLY A 166 -0.13 17.36 -2.20
CA GLY A 166 -1.21 16.44 -1.84
C GLY A 166 -1.31 16.13 -0.34
N LYS A 167 -0.27 16.43 0.45
CA LYS A 167 -0.27 16.25 1.90
C LYS A 167 -1.06 17.38 2.59
N THR A 168 -2.34 17.13 2.85
CA THR A 168 -3.25 18.10 3.50
C THR A 168 -3.60 17.76 4.96
N SER A 169 -3.01 16.71 5.54
CA SER A 169 -3.28 16.25 6.91
C SER A 169 -2.10 15.45 7.49
N THR A 170 -2.33 14.68 8.57
CA THR A 170 -1.33 13.78 9.16
C THR A 170 -1.43 12.38 8.54
N GLY A 171 -0.37 11.92 7.87
CA GLY A 171 -0.39 10.63 7.19
C GLY A 171 0.90 10.30 6.45
N CYS A 172 1.54 9.19 6.82
CA CYS A 172 2.82 8.76 6.27
C CYS A 172 2.69 8.30 4.80
N ASN A 173 1.46 8.03 4.34
CA ASN A 173 1.14 7.74 2.95
C ASN A 173 1.49 8.89 1.98
N MET A 174 1.57 10.13 2.46
CA MET A 174 2.01 11.28 1.67
C MET A 174 3.38 11.84 2.12
N GLU A 175 4.11 11.09 2.95
CA GLU A 175 5.39 11.50 3.54
C GLU A 175 6.51 10.46 3.33
N GLY A 176 7.31 10.19 4.36
CA GLY A 176 8.51 9.35 4.26
C GLY A 176 8.23 7.92 3.77
N PHE A 177 7.03 7.38 4.02
CA PHE A 177 6.68 6.04 3.52
C PHE A 177 6.17 6.07 2.09
N GLY A 178 5.05 6.74 1.82
CA GLY A 178 4.44 6.71 0.48
C GLY A 178 5.18 7.55 -0.57
N ALA A 179 5.52 8.80 -0.25
CA ALA A 179 6.32 9.63 -1.15
C ALA A 179 7.74 9.06 -1.27
N GLY A 180 8.31 8.59 -0.17
CA GLY A 180 9.63 7.97 -0.16
C GLY A 180 9.69 6.68 -1.00
N ALA A 181 8.65 5.83 -0.95
CA ALA A 181 8.56 4.64 -1.78
C ALA A 181 8.43 4.97 -3.27
N ALA A 182 7.54 5.91 -3.63
CA ALA A 182 7.36 6.37 -5.00
C ALA A 182 8.66 6.95 -5.58
N ALA A 183 9.31 7.86 -4.84
CA ALA A 183 10.56 8.50 -5.26
C ALA A 183 11.72 7.49 -5.37
N SER A 184 11.85 6.57 -4.40
CA SER A 184 12.89 5.53 -4.45
C SER A 184 12.69 4.56 -5.62
N ALA A 185 11.44 4.18 -5.91
CA ALA A 185 11.11 3.33 -7.06
C ALA A 185 11.54 3.99 -8.38
N ALA A 186 11.18 5.26 -8.56
CA ALA A 186 11.55 6.02 -9.75
C ALA A 186 13.07 6.20 -9.85
N ALA A 187 13.75 6.51 -8.73
CA ALA A 187 15.19 6.65 -8.68
C ALA A 187 15.93 5.37 -9.09
N PHE A 188 15.50 4.21 -8.58
CA PHE A 188 16.09 2.93 -8.97
C PHE A 188 15.84 2.58 -10.44
N VAL A 189 14.67 2.91 -11.00
CA VAL A 189 14.40 2.72 -12.44
C VAL A 189 15.27 3.64 -13.28
N GLU A 190 15.38 4.92 -12.92
CA GLU A 190 16.21 5.91 -13.62
C GLU A 190 17.69 5.48 -13.59
N LEU A 191 18.20 5.09 -12.41
CA LEU A 191 19.57 4.62 -12.24
C LEU A 191 19.87 3.36 -13.08
N ALA A 192 18.89 2.48 -13.24
CA ALA A 192 19.01 1.28 -14.08
C ALA A 192 18.83 1.54 -15.58
N GLY A 193 18.59 2.79 -16.01
CA GLY A 193 18.30 3.13 -17.41
C GLY A 193 16.98 2.55 -17.92
N GLY A 194 16.00 2.34 -17.04
CA GLY A 194 14.72 1.76 -17.39
C GLY A 194 13.85 2.66 -18.26
N SER A 195 12.88 2.06 -18.97
CA SER A 195 11.95 2.82 -19.82
C SER A 195 10.99 3.70 -18.99
N PRO A 196 10.42 4.78 -19.58
CA PRO A 196 9.38 5.57 -18.93
C PRO A 196 8.18 4.72 -18.47
N ALA A 197 7.79 3.70 -19.24
CA ALA A 197 6.73 2.77 -18.87
C ALA A 197 7.09 1.92 -17.63
N ALA A 198 8.35 1.49 -17.49
CA ALA A 198 8.83 0.81 -16.29
C ALA A 198 8.81 1.75 -15.07
N MET A 199 9.13 3.03 -15.24
CA MET A 199 9.05 4.01 -14.14
C MET A 199 7.61 4.20 -13.67
N ALA A 200 6.66 4.39 -14.59
CA ALA A 200 5.24 4.50 -14.26
C ALA A 200 4.76 3.32 -13.43
N LYS A 201 5.06 2.12 -13.91
CA LYS A 201 4.73 0.84 -13.27
C LYS A 201 5.35 0.71 -11.88
N ALA A 202 6.63 1.05 -11.73
CA ALA A 202 7.33 1.00 -10.46
C ALA A 202 6.71 1.96 -9.42
N ILE A 203 6.39 3.19 -9.81
CA ILE A 203 5.75 4.16 -8.92
C ILE A 203 4.39 3.65 -8.45
N VAL A 204 3.56 3.13 -9.36
CA VAL A 204 2.23 2.59 -9.01
C VAL A 204 2.34 1.42 -8.03
N LEU A 205 3.25 0.47 -8.29
CA LEU A 205 3.51 -0.66 -7.39
C LEU A 205 3.99 -0.20 -6.02
N ALA A 206 4.84 0.83 -5.97
CA ALA A 206 5.41 1.34 -4.73
C ALA A 206 4.40 2.09 -3.85
N ILE A 207 3.43 2.80 -4.43
CA ILE A 207 2.38 3.50 -3.68
C ILE A 207 1.33 2.53 -3.14
N SER A 208 1.08 1.41 -3.82
CA SER A 208 0.01 0.46 -3.47
C SER A 208 -0.02 0.01 -1.99
N PRO A 209 1.10 -0.38 -1.35
CA PRO A 209 1.10 -0.81 0.04
C PRO A 209 1.11 0.33 1.06
N THR A 210 1.21 1.60 0.62
CA THR A 210 1.38 2.75 1.52
C THR A 210 0.10 3.57 1.71
N ILE A 211 -1.01 3.19 1.07
CA ILE A 211 -2.27 3.92 1.10
C ILE A 211 -2.91 3.88 2.50
N ALA A 212 -3.43 5.03 2.94
CA ALA A 212 -4.07 5.20 4.25
C ALA A 212 -3.17 4.92 5.47
N ASN A 213 -1.84 4.88 5.30
CA ASN A 213 -0.91 4.75 6.43
C ASN A 213 -0.88 6.05 7.27
N PRO A 214 -1.29 6.01 8.55
CA PRO A 214 -1.28 7.18 9.43
C PRO A 214 0.16 7.55 9.85
N CYS A 215 0.38 8.83 10.15
CA CYS A 215 1.66 9.36 10.65
C CYS A 215 1.65 9.44 12.19
N THR A 216 0.81 10.31 12.77
CA THR A 216 0.43 10.28 14.19
C THR A 216 -0.51 9.09 14.41
N PRO A 217 -0.37 8.32 15.49
CA PRO A 217 0.45 8.51 16.70
C PRO A 217 1.91 8.02 16.65
N ARG A 218 2.35 7.44 15.53
CA ARG A 218 3.62 6.69 15.44
C ARG A 218 4.85 7.57 15.61
N VAL A 219 4.80 8.82 15.16
CA VAL A 219 5.88 9.80 15.36
C VAL A 219 6.14 10.16 16.83
N MET A 220 5.31 9.70 17.76
CA MET A 220 5.54 9.90 19.20
C MET A 220 5.95 8.62 19.92
N VAL A 221 5.82 7.45 19.28
CA VAL A 221 6.27 6.16 19.82
C VAL A 221 7.68 5.88 19.32
N ALA A 222 8.60 5.58 20.24
CA ALA A 222 10.00 5.34 19.91
C ALA A 222 10.17 4.24 18.85
N GLY A 223 11.04 4.49 17.87
CA GLY A 223 11.46 3.55 16.83
C GLY A 223 10.49 3.31 15.67
N LEU A 224 9.20 3.65 15.78
CA LEU A 224 8.21 3.23 14.77
C LEU A 224 8.36 3.91 13.40
N CYS A 225 8.99 5.08 13.32
CA CYS A 225 9.27 5.75 12.04
C CYS A 225 10.37 5.06 11.22
N ALA A 226 11.29 4.33 11.86
CA ALA A 226 12.49 3.79 11.22
C ALA A 226 12.14 2.83 10.07
N THR A 227 11.19 1.92 10.30
CA THR A 227 10.75 0.94 9.30
C THR A 227 9.82 1.54 8.26
N HIS A 228 9.22 2.71 8.49
CA HIS A 228 8.47 3.43 7.46
C HIS A 228 9.41 4.05 6.43
N ILE A 229 10.41 4.83 6.86
CA ILE A 229 11.35 5.46 5.94
C ILE A 229 12.27 4.42 5.29
N GLY A 230 12.82 3.47 6.06
CA GLY A 230 13.60 2.37 5.50
C GLY A 230 12.76 1.44 4.62
N GLY A 231 11.53 1.15 5.06
CA GLY A 231 10.57 0.37 4.28
C GLY A 231 10.16 1.05 2.99
N GLY A 232 10.10 2.39 2.95
CA GLY A 232 9.89 3.15 1.72
C GLY A 232 10.96 2.85 0.69
N VAL A 233 12.23 2.85 1.08
CA VAL A 233 13.35 2.46 0.20
C VAL A 233 13.22 1.01 -0.27
N MET A 234 12.93 0.08 0.65
CA MET A 234 12.80 -1.35 0.34
C MET A 234 11.65 -1.64 -0.63
N ILE A 235 10.48 -1.05 -0.40
CA ILE A 235 9.31 -1.15 -1.28
C ILE A 235 9.64 -0.53 -2.64
N GLY A 236 10.31 0.62 -2.64
CA GLY A 236 10.75 1.27 -3.88
C GLY A 236 11.68 0.36 -4.70
N LYS A 237 12.69 -0.25 -4.07
CA LYS A 237 13.59 -1.22 -4.71
C LYS A 237 12.82 -2.41 -5.28
N LEU A 238 11.95 -3.04 -4.49
CA LEU A 238 11.14 -4.18 -4.94
C LEU A 238 10.25 -3.80 -6.14
N ALA A 239 9.57 -2.67 -6.07
CA ALA A 239 8.70 -2.18 -7.12
C ALA A 239 9.47 -1.91 -8.42
N ALA A 240 10.65 -1.28 -8.33
CA ALA A 240 11.55 -1.08 -9.46
C ALA A 240 11.98 -2.41 -10.10
N GLN A 241 12.41 -3.38 -9.29
CA GLN A 241 12.84 -4.69 -9.77
C GLN A 241 11.70 -5.47 -10.46
N LEU A 242 10.49 -5.44 -9.89
CA LEU A 242 9.31 -6.03 -10.51
C LEU A 242 8.98 -5.37 -11.85
N ALA A 243 9.09 -4.04 -11.94
CA ALA A 243 8.82 -3.30 -13.16
C ALA A 243 9.86 -3.55 -14.26
N LEU A 244 11.14 -3.65 -13.88
CA LEU A 244 12.27 -3.81 -14.81
C LEU A 244 12.43 -5.25 -15.32
N HIS A 245 12.18 -6.25 -14.46
CA HIS A 245 12.59 -7.63 -14.73
C HIS A 245 11.43 -8.61 -14.94
N THR A 246 10.19 -8.15 -14.88
CA THR A 246 9.01 -9.03 -15.02
C THR A 246 7.94 -8.43 -15.91
N SER A 247 7.09 -9.32 -16.45
CA SER A 247 5.89 -8.96 -17.19
C SER A 247 4.68 -8.68 -16.29
N ILE A 248 4.86 -8.39 -14.98
CA ILE A 248 3.74 -8.15 -14.05
C ILE A 248 2.78 -7.09 -14.65
N PRO A 249 1.49 -7.36 -14.79
CA PRO A 249 0.57 -6.41 -15.41
C PRO A 249 0.25 -5.28 -14.42
N VAL A 250 0.40 -4.03 -14.86
CA VAL A 250 -0.04 -2.83 -14.12
C VAL A 250 -0.75 -1.92 -15.10
N THR A 251 -2.06 -1.78 -14.95
CA THR A 251 -2.93 -1.04 -15.88
C THR A 251 -3.43 0.27 -15.29
N VAL A 252 -3.11 0.57 -14.03
CA VAL A 252 -3.51 1.81 -13.36
C VAL A 252 -2.54 2.92 -13.76
N PRO A 253 -3.01 4.05 -14.31
CA PRO A 253 -2.15 5.20 -14.58
C PRO A 253 -1.53 5.77 -13.31
N VAL A 254 -0.30 6.27 -13.41
CA VAL A 254 0.44 6.80 -12.25
C VAL A 254 -0.30 7.96 -11.57
N ASP A 255 -0.88 8.88 -12.35
CA ASP A 255 -1.60 10.03 -11.80
C ASP A 255 -2.89 9.63 -11.09
N VAL A 256 -3.56 8.54 -11.53
CA VAL A 256 -4.71 7.98 -10.81
C VAL A 256 -4.27 7.48 -9.43
N MET A 257 -3.12 6.82 -9.35
CA MET A 257 -2.59 6.31 -8.10
C MET A 257 -2.19 7.43 -7.13
N VAL A 258 -1.54 8.48 -7.64
CA VAL A 258 -1.14 9.66 -6.85
C VAL A 258 -2.37 10.45 -6.38
N ALA A 259 -3.35 10.69 -7.26
CA ALA A 259 -4.59 11.37 -6.91
C ALA A 259 -5.40 10.59 -5.86
N MET A 260 -5.46 9.25 -5.98
CA MET A 260 -6.10 8.39 -4.99
C MET A 260 -5.38 8.49 -3.64
N ALA A 261 -4.04 8.45 -3.61
CA ALA A 261 -3.27 8.58 -2.37
C ALA A 261 -3.54 9.92 -1.67
N ALA A 262 -3.61 11.02 -2.42
CA ALA A 262 -3.97 12.33 -1.90
C ALA A 262 -5.43 12.39 -1.41
N ALA A 263 -6.38 11.79 -2.13
CA ALA A 263 -7.80 11.79 -1.73
C ALA A 263 -8.07 10.97 -0.46
N VAL A 264 -7.37 9.85 -0.28
CA VAL A 264 -7.48 8.99 0.91
C VAL A 264 -6.83 9.63 2.14
N HIS A 265 -5.83 10.50 1.95
CA HIS A 265 -5.07 11.11 3.03
C HIS A 265 -5.93 11.82 4.10
N PRO A 266 -6.83 12.77 3.78
CA PRO A 266 -7.72 13.38 4.78
C PRO A 266 -8.78 12.42 5.34
N VAL A 267 -9.12 11.32 4.64
CA VAL A 267 -10.00 10.28 5.17
C VAL A 267 -9.30 9.50 6.26
N SER A 268 -8.04 9.11 6.05
CA SER A 268 -7.21 8.44 7.04
C SER A 268 -7.08 9.27 8.31
N ALA A 269 -6.84 10.58 8.19
CA ALA A 269 -6.77 11.47 9.35
C ALA A 269 -8.06 11.51 10.20
N LYS A 270 -9.23 11.32 9.57
CA LYS A 270 -10.52 11.33 10.26
C LYS A 270 -10.94 9.96 10.80
N GLN A 271 -10.60 8.88 10.10
CA GLN A 271 -11.15 7.55 10.35
C GLN A 271 -10.15 6.56 10.92
N VAL A 272 -8.87 6.67 10.54
CA VAL A 272 -7.81 5.72 10.94
C VAL A 272 -7.03 6.27 12.12
N VAL A 273 -6.57 7.53 12.03
CA VAL A 273 -5.72 8.15 13.06
C VAL A 273 -6.33 8.06 14.47
N PRO A 274 -7.62 8.38 14.71
CA PRO A 274 -8.20 8.29 16.05
C PRO A 274 -8.13 6.89 16.65
N VAL A 275 -8.40 5.86 15.84
CA VAL A 275 -8.32 4.46 16.27
C VAL A 275 -6.89 4.11 16.63
N VAL A 276 -5.90 4.50 15.80
CA VAL A 276 -4.50 4.19 16.13
C VAL A 276 -4.05 4.95 17.39
N ILE A 277 -4.46 6.20 17.57
CA ILE A 277 -4.17 7.01 18.77
C ILE A 277 -4.65 6.28 20.02
N GLN A 278 -5.87 5.75 20.02
CA GLN A 278 -6.44 5.02 21.15
C GLN A 278 -5.51 3.91 21.66
N TYR A 279 -4.81 3.20 20.78
CA TYR A 279 -3.92 2.10 21.18
C TYR A 279 -2.47 2.54 21.45
N MET A 280 -2.01 3.66 20.88
CA MET A 280 -0.59 4.04 20.90
C MET A 280 -0.26 5.22 21.81
N GLU A 281 -1.22 6.11 22.10
CA GLU A 281 -1.04 7.24 23.03
C GLU A 281 -0.39 6.83 24.36
N PRO A 282 -0.75 5.69 24.98
CA PRO A 282 -0.07 5.21 26.19
C PRO A 282 1.44 5.02 26.12
N PHE A 283 1.99 4.88 24.92
CA PHE A 283 3.40 4.60 24.68
C PHE A 283 4.15 5.82 24.12
N PHE A 284 3.54 7.00 24.15
CA PHE A 284 4.21 8.22 23.69
C PHE A 284 5.38 8.55 24.59
N LYS A 285 6.47 8.95 23.95
CA LYS A 285 7.60 9.47 24.68
C LYS A 285 7.22 10.81 25.32
N THR A 286 7.23 10.84 26.64
CA THR A 286 7.05 12.06 27.43
C THR A 286 8.38 12.72 27.73
N ASN A 287 8.32 13.98 28.16
CA ASN A 287 9.47 14.70 28.68
C ASN A 287 9.22 14.98 30.16
N ALA A 288 10.02 14.38 31.05
CA ALA A 288 9.83 14.50 32.49
C ALA A 288 9.75 15.94 32.99
N ALA A 289 10.48 16.89 32.38
CA ALA A 289 10.37 18.29 32.74
C ALA A 289 9.01 18.90 32.34
N VAL A 290 8.47 18.49 31.18
CA VAL A 290 7.13 18.90 30.73
C VAL A 290 6.04 18.33 31.64
N GLU A 291 6.19 17.07 32.07
CA GLU A 291 5.24 16.42 32.98
C GLU A 291 5.06 17.21 34.29
N THR A 292 6.09 17.89 34.79
CA THR A 292 5.98 18.73 36.01
C THR A 292 5.02 19.91 35.90
N TYR A 293 4.61 20.30 34.69
CA TYR A 293 3.61 21.34 34.46
C TYR A 293 2.18 20.80 34.35
N ILE A 294 2.00 19.48 34.38
CA ILE A 294 0.70 18.81 34.32
C ILE A 294 0.24 18.52 35.76
N GLY A 295 -1.02 18.82 36.08
CA GLY A 295 -1.59 18.58 37.40
C GLY A 295 -1.62 17.09 37.77
N ASP A 296 -1.44 16.79 39.06
CA ASP A 296 -1.44 15.42 39.59
C ASP A 296 -2.74 14.65 39.27
N ASP A 297 -3.87 15.35 39.20
CA ASP A 297 -5.17 14.83 38.82
C ASP A 297 -5.20 14.36 37.36
N MET A 298 -4.67 15.17 36.45
CA MET A 298 -4.56 14.82 35.03
C MET A 298 -3.56 13.68 34.81
N GLN A 299 -2.42 13.69 35.50
CA GLN A 299 -1.44 12.59 35.42
C GLN A 299 -2.05 11.26 35.92
N ALA A 300 -2.83 11.29 37.01
CA ALA A 300 -3.52 10.11 37.51
C ALA A 300 -4.57 9.58 36.52
N LEU A 301 -5.36 10.46 35.91
CA LEU A 301 -6.33 10.11 34.88
C LEU A 301 -5.66 9.49 33.65
N GLU A 302 -4.56 10.07 33.19
CA GLU A 302 -3.80 9.51 32.06
C GLU A 302 -3.25 8.13 32.39
N LYS A 303 -2.70 7.93 33.59
CA LYS A 303 -2.21 6.63 34.04
C LYS A 303 -3.32 5.58 34.09
N GLU A 304 -4.50 5.91 34.63
CA GLU A 304 -5.64 5.00 34.66
C GLU A 304 -6.08 4.60 33.24
N ARG A 305 -6.19 5.58 32.33
CA ARG A 305 -6.51 5.35 30.91
C ARG A 305 -5.49 4.45 30.21
N ILE A 306 -4.20 4.59 30.53
CA ILE A 306 -3.12 3.71 30.03
C ILE A 306 -3.35 2.27 30.49
N GLU A 307 -3.59 2.06 31.79
CA GLU A 307 -3.82 0.74 32.37
C GLU A 307 -5.07 0.07 31.78
N GLU A 308 -6.15 0.83 31.59
CA GLU A 308 -7.37 0.35 30.94
C GLU A 308 -7.13 -0.05 29.47
N THR A 309 -6.42 0.80 28.71
CA THR A 309 -6.10 0.53 27.30
C THR A 309 -5.27 -0.75 27.16
N VAL A 310 -4.24 -0.93 28.00
CA VAL A 310 -3.41 -2.15 28.00
C VAL A 310 -4.24 -3.39 28.35
N LYS A 311 -5.15 -3.28 29.33
CA LYS A 311 -6.05 -4.37 29.72
C LYS A 311 -7.01 -4.74 28.59
N GLN A 312 -7.61 -3.76 27.92
CA GLN A 312 -8.50 -3.97 26.79
C GLN A 312 -7.75 -4.61 25.62
N ALA A 313 -6.60 -4.05 25.22
CA ALA A 313 -5.78 -4.59 24.14
C ALA A 313 -5.35 -6.04 24.40
N LEU A 314 -5.00 -6.37 25.65
CA LEU A 314 -4.67 -7.75 26.04
C LEU A 314 -5.88 -8.70 25.96
N ALA A 315 -7.07 -8.22 26.33
CA ALA A 315 -8.30 -9.01 26.21
C ALA A 315 -8.64 -9.31 24.75
N GLU A 316 -8.52 -8.30 23.87
CA GLU A 316 -8.69 -8.44 22.42
C GLU A 316 -7.66 -9.40 21.81
N ALA A 317 -6.38 -9.25 22.16
CA ALA A 317 -5.30 -10.14 21.71
C ALA A 317 -5.54 -11.60 22.16
N ARG A 318 -6.01 -11.82 23.39
CA ARG A 318 -6.39 -13.15 23.89
C ARG A 318 -7.60 -13.71 23.17
N ALA A 319 -8.59 -12.88 22.83
CA ALA A 319 -9.74 -13.31 22.04
C ALA A 319 -9.32 -13.75 20.63
N MET A 320 -8.40 -13.02 19.99
CA MET A 320 -7.80 -13.43 18.70
C MET A 320 -7.03 -14.75 18.84
N ALA A 321 -6.18 -14.88 19.85
CA ALA A 321 -5.39 -16.09 20.08
C ALA A 321 -6.25 -17.34 20.31
N ARG A 322 -7.38 -17.21 21.02
CA ARG A 322 -8.33 -18.32 21.25
C ARG A 322 -9.02 -18.79 19.96
N LYS A 323 -9.20 -17.90 18.98
CA LYS A 323 -9.83 -18.19 17.69
C LYS A 323 -8.80 -18.57 16.62
N ALA A 324 -7.51 -18.49 16.90
CA ALA A 324 -6.45 -18.81 15.95
C ALA A 324 -6.39 -20.31 15.69
N ASN A 325 -6.12 -20.69 14.43
CA ASN A 325 -5.90 -22.07 14.06
C ASN A 325 -4.65 -22.65 14.75
N ALA A 326 -4.66 -23.96 14.99
CA ALA A 326 -3.49 -24.67 15.50
C ALA A 326 -2.30 -24.51 14.53
N ILE A 327 -1.10 -24.32 15.07
CA ILE A 327 0.12 -24.17 14.25
C ILE A 327 0.46 -25.41 13.41
N VAL A 328 -0.07 -26.59 13.75
CA VAL A 328 0.06 -27.84 12.97
C VAL A 328 -1.02 -27.99 11.89
N LYS A 329 -2.02 -27.10 11.88
CA LYS A 329 -3.05 -27.00 10.83
C LYS A 329 -3.44 -25.52 10.62
N PRO A 330 -2.49 -24.64 10.23
CA PRO A 330 -2.72 -23.20 10.25
C PRO A 330 -3.48 -22.70 9.01
N PHE A 331 -3.40 -23.43 7.89
CA PHE A 331 -3.94 -23.02 6.61
C PHE A 331 -5.41 -23.43 6.44
N GLY A 332 -6.20 -22.54 5.84
CA GLY A 332 -7.56 -22.86 5.39
C GLY A 332 -7.56 -23.72 4.12
N GLU A 333 -8.75 -24.03 3.62
CA GLU A 333 -8.92 -24.76 2.34
C GLU A 333 -8.34 -23.96 1.17
N ALA A 334 -7.88 -24.68 0.14
CA ALA A 334 -7.41 -24.04 -1.08
C ALA A 334 -8.56 -23.31 -1.78
N VAL A 335 -8.27 -22.09 -2.26
CA VAL A 335 -9.25 -21.24 -2.96
C VAL A 335 -8.71 -20.84 -4.32
N VAL A 336 -9.38 -21.29 -5.38
CA VAL A 336 -9.13 -20.90 -6.77
C VAL A 336 -9.50 -19.43 -6.99
N GLY A 337 -8.85 -18.80 -7.97
CA GLY A 337 -9.09 -17.37 -8.25
C GLY A 337 -8.39 -16.39 -7.30
N GLY A 338 -7.57 -16.89 -6.36
CA GLY A 338 -6.58 -16.07 -5.64
C GLY A 338 -7.13 -15.14 -4.55
N SER A 339 -8.40 -15.26 -4.17
CA SER A 339 -8.98 -14.46 -3.08
C SER A 339 -9.95 -15.27 -2.23
N SER A 340 -9.60 -15.49 -0.97
CA SER A 340 -10.47 -16.18 -0.01
C SER A 340 -11.73 -15.37 0.33
N GLN A 341 -11.63 -14.04 0.36
CA GLN A 341 -12.77 -13.15 0.55
C GLN A 341 -13.60 -13.04 -0.72
N ALA A 342 -12.98 -12.71 -1.86
CA ALA A 342 -13.73 -12.44 -3.06
C ALA A 342 -14.26 -13.70 -3.72
N VAL A 343 -13.58 -14.85 -3.64
CA VAL A 343 -13.99 -16.09 -4.30
C VAL A 343 -14.47 -17.12 -3.28
N GLY A 344 -13.68 -17.39 -2.23
CA GLY A 344 -13.95 -18.47 -1.28
C GLY A 344 -15.32 -18.36 -0.59
N SER A 345 -15.60 -17.20 0.02
CA SER A 345 -16.86 -17.00 0.76
C SER A 345 -18.11 -17.07 -0.14
N PRO A 346 -18.18 -16.37 -1.30
CA PRO A 346 -19.30 -16.53 -2.22
C PRO A 346 -19.46 -17.94 -2.79
N THR A 347 -18.34 -18.63 -3.05
CA THR A 347 -18.35 -20.03 -3.51
C THR A 347 -18.95 -20.94 -2.45
N ASN A 348 -18.60 -20.76 -1.18
CA ASN A 348 -19.18 -21.54 -0.09
C ASN A 348 -20.68 -21.24 0.12
N ALA A 349 -21.11 -19.98 0.01
CA ALA A 349 -22.53 -19.64 0.00
C ALA A 349 -23.28 -20.36 -1.14
N ALA A 350 -22.68 -20.40 -2.34
CA ALA A 350 -23.22 -21.10 -3.49
C ALA A 350 -23.23 -22.63 -3.32
N ARG A 351 -22.24 -23.23 -2.66
CA ARG A 351 -22.20 -24.67 -2.33
C ARG A 351 -23.37 -25.02 -1.41
N ILE A 352 -23.60 -24.21 -0.37
CA ILE A 352 -24.75 -24.41 0.51
C ILE A 352 -26.05 -24.35 -0.31
N ALA A 353 -26.20 -23.34 -1.18
CA ALA A 353 -27.38 -23.22 -2.05
C ALA A 353 -27.55 -24.46 -2.95
N HIS A 354 -26.48 -24.97 -3.56
CA HIS A 354 -26.52 -26.18 -4.38
C HIS A 354 -27.10 -27.38 -3.62
N TYR A 355 -26.58 -27.69 -2.44
CA TYR A 355 -27.02 -28.84 -1.64
C TYR A 355 -28.42 -28.66 -1.02
N LEU A 356 -28.95 -27.43 -0.98
CA LEU A 356 -30.33 -27.15 -0.60
C LEU A 356 -31.33 -27.33 -1.76
N ALA A 357 -30.87 -27.23 -3.00
CA ALA A 357 -31.67 -27.41 -4.20
C ALA A 357 -31.85 -28.90 -4.56
N LYS A 358 -32.86 -29.21 -5.38
CA LYS A 358 -33.08 -30.56 -5.93
C LYS A 358 -33.50 -30.50 -7.40
N GLY A 359 -33.08 -31.51 -8.16
CA GLY A 359 -33.34 -31.62 -9.59
C GLY A 359 -32.29 -30.92 -10.45
N LYS A 360 -32.58 -30.80 -11.75
CA LYS A 360 -31.68 -30.14 -12.71
C LYS A 360 -31.71 -28.63 -12.50
N ILE A 361 -30.55 -28.01 -12.40
CA ILE A 361 -30.41 -26.55 -12.25
C ILE A 361 -30.67 -25.88 -13.61
N THR A 362 -31.51 -24.85 -13.61
CA THR A 362 -31.91 -24.11 -14.82
C THR A 362 -31.47 -22.65 -14.78
N LYS A 363 -31.39 -22.04 -13.58
CA LYS A 363 -30.98 -20.66 -13.41
C LYS A 363 -30.20 -20.45 -12.11
N VAL A 364 -29.18 -19.61 -12.15
CA VAL A 364 -28.47 -19.09 -10.96
C VAL A 364 -28.59 -17.57 -10.93
N LYS A 365 -29.16 -17.03 -9.85
CA LYS A 365 -29.20 -15.59 -9.58
C LYS A 365 -28.17 -15.24 -8.50
N ILE A 366 -27.32 -14.27 -8.79
CA ILE A 366 -26.17 -13.86 -8.00
C ILE A 366 -26.36 -12.38 -7.63
N GLU A 367 -26.50 -12.09 -6.34
CA GLU A 367 -26.67 -10.75 -5.80
C GLU A 367 -25.48 -10.39 -4.92
N LEU A 368 -24.68 -9.40 -5.34
CA LEU A 368 -23.42 -9.03 -4.69
C LEU A 368 -23.39 -7.56 -4.30
N TYR A 369 -22.89 -7.28 -3.09
CA TYR A 369 -22.58 -5.90 -2.68
C TYR A 369 -21.50 -5.28 -3.57
N PRO A 370 -21.33 -3.93 -3.58
CA PRO A 370 -20.56 -3.24 -4.62
C PRO A 370 -19.11 -3.72 -4.79
N GLU A 371 -18.42 -4.08 -3.70
CA GLU A 371 -17.03 -4.57 -3.77
C GLU A 371 -16.92 -5.95 -4.44
N LEU A 372 -17.83 -6.89 -4.12
CA LEU A 372 -17.85 -8.19 -4.78
C LEU A 372 -18.33 -8.08 -6.22
N PHE A 373 -19.30 -7.20 -6.49
CA PHE A 373 -19.75 -6.96 -7.86
C PHE A 373 -18.63 -6.38 -8.74
N ALA A 374 -17.80 -5.48 -8.19
CA ALA A 374 -16.61 -4.98 -8.87
C ALA A 374 -15.58 -6.10 -9.17
N ARG A 375 -15.53 -7.15 -8.36
CA ARG A 375 -14.64 -8.32 -8.50
C ARG A 375 -15.29 -9.50 -9.23
N ARG A 376 -16.40 -9.28 -9.96
CA ARG A 376 -17.16 -10.33 -10.66
C ARG A 376 -16.34 -11.22 -11.59
N GLY A 377 -15.26 -10.67 -12.18
CA GLY A 377 -14.37 -11.43 -13.05
C GLY A 377 -13.68 -12.63 -12.38
N ILE A 378 -13.46 -12.58 -11.06
CA ILE A 378 -12.85 -13.69 -10.31
C ILE A 378 -13.85 -14.50 -9.50
N ASN A 379 -14.97 -13.90 -9.05
CA ASN A 379 -15.87 -14.59 -8.13
C ASN A 379 -17.02 -15.34 -8.81
N VAL A 380 -17.53 -14.84 -9.94
CA VAL A 380 -18.64 -15.48 -10.67
C VAL A 380 -18.28 -16.90 -11.12
N PRO A 381 -17.07 -17.18 -11.66
CA PRO A 381 -16.70 -18.56 -11.99
C PRO A 381 -16.74 -19.49 -10.76
N GLY A 382 -16.26 -19.02 -9.60
CA GLY A 382 -16.30 -19.78 -8.34
C GLY A 382 -17.73 -20.03 -7.87
N ILE A 383 -18.56 -18.99 -7.86
CA ILE A 383 -19.99 -19.08 -7.51
C ILE A 383 -20.70 -20.08 -8.41
N LEU A 384 -20.50 -20.01 -9.73
CA LEU A 384 -21.17 -20.90 -10.67
C LEU A 384 -20.69 -22.34 -10.55
N MET A 385 -19.40 -22.59 -10.31
CA MET A 385 -18.94 -23.98 -10.18
C MET A 385 -19.55 -24.65 -8.95
N ALA A 386 -19.70 -23.88 -7.88
CA ALA A 386 -20.32 -24.31 -6.64
C ALA A 386 -21.84 -24.46 -6.77
N ALA A 387 -22.52 -23.43 -7.28
CA ALA A 387 -23.97 -23.40 -7.41
C ALA A 387 -24.47 -24.51 -8.34
N VAL A 388 -23.79 -24.74 -9.46
CA VAL A 388 -24.23 -25.70 -10.50
C VAL A 388 -23.74 -27.12 -10.22
N TYR A 389 -22.49 -27.30 -9.79
CA TYR A 389 -21.87 -28.63 -9.68
C TYR A 389 -21.52 -29.05 -8.25
N GLY A 390 -21.83 -28.23 -7.24
CA GLY A 390 -21.50 -28.52 -5.84
C GLY A 390 -20.00 -28.53 -5.53
N ALA A 391 -19.17 -28.01 -6.45
CA ALA A 391 -17.73 -28.09 -6.38
C ALA A 391 -17.12 -27.26 -5.23
N GLY A 392 -16.02 -27.77 -4.67
CA GLY A 392 -15.22 -27.10 -3.65
C GLY A 392 -14.44 -25.91 -4.20
N THR A 393 -13.95 -25.07 -3.29
CA THR A 393 -13.13 -23.89 -3.63
C THR A 393 -11.77 -24.25 -4.21
N ASP A 394 -11.36 -25.51 -4.15
CA ASP A 394 -10.07 -26.04 -4.60
C ASP A 394 -10.09 -26.56 -6.06
N ASN A 395 -11.27 -26.62 -6.70
CA ASN A 395 -11.43 -27.21 -8.03
C ASN A 395 -10.97 -26.28 -9.16
N SER A 396 -9.65 -26.23 -9.38
CA SER A 396 -9.01 -25.35 -10.37
C SER A 396 -9.37 -25.68 -11.82
N GLN A 397 -9.64 -26.95 -12.13
CA GLN A 397 -10.04 -27.35 -13.46
C GLN A 397 -11.42 -26.79 -13.79
N LEU A 398 -12.40 -27.05 -12.93
CA LEU A 398 -13.76 -26.59 -13.15
C LEU A 398 -13.85 -25.07 -13.15
N TYR A 399 -13.09 -24.38 -12.29
CA TYR A 399 -13.03 -22.91 -12.29
C TYR A 399 -12.62 -22.31 -13.65
N ARG A 400 -11.73 -22.97 -14.41
CA ARG A 400 -11.32 -22.51 -15.75
C ARG A 400 -12.37 -22.79 -16.83
N GLU A 401 -13.13 -23.88 -16.68
CA GLU A 401 -14.05 -24.37 -17.71
C GLU A 401 -15.51 -23.96 -17.46
N VAL A 402 -15.86 -23.57 -16.24
CA VAL A 402 -17.25 -23.39 -15.77
C VAL A 402 -18.06 -22.43 -16.64
N MET A 403 -17.44 -21.33 -17.09
CA MET A 403 -18.15 -20.34 -17.92
C MET A 403 -18.62 -20.95 -19.24
N SER A 404 -17.77 -21.77 -19.88
CA SER A 404 -18.13 -22.48 -21.12
C SER A 404 -19.15 -23.58 -20.87
N LYS A 405 -19.04 -24.30 -19.74
CA LYS A 405 -19.98 -25.38 -19.41
C LYS A 405 -21.39 -24.88 -19.11
N VAL A 406 -21.50 -23.84 -18.27
CA VAL A 406 -22.80 -23.21 -17.93
C VAL A 406 -23.49 -22.68 -19.19
N ALA A 407 -22.72 -22.04 -20.09
CA ALA A 407 -23.26 -21.58 -21.38
C ALA A 407 -23.70 -22.75 -22.28
N GLY A 408 -22.90 -23.82 -22.38
CA GLY A 408 -23.21 -25.00 -23.21
C GLY A 408 -24.40 -25.81 -22.70
N GLU A 409 -24.66 -25.80 -21.39
CA GLU A 409 -25.80 -26.47 -20.76
C GLU A 409 -27.09 -25.61 -20.78
N GLY A 410 -27.02 -24.37 -21.25
CA GLY A 410 -28.16 -23.45 -21.34
C GLY A 410 -28.67 -22.97 -20.00
N ILE A 411 -27.80 -22.90 -18.98
CA ILE A 411 -28.16 -22.42 -17.65
C ILE A 411 -28.21 -20.88 -17.66
N GLU A 412 -29.33 -20.30 -17.26
CA GLU A 412 -29.50 -18.85 -17.18
C GLU A 412 -28.70 -18.29 -15.98
N VAL A 413 -27.97 -17.20 -16.19
CA VAL A 413 -27.21 -16.53 -15.12
C VAL A 413 -27.63 -15.06 -15.04
N GLU A 414 -28.08 -14.65 -13.87
CA GLU A 414 -28.44 -13.26 -13.57
C GLU A 414 -27.51 -12.72 -12.47
N ILE A 415 -26.85 -11.58 -12.73
CA ILE A 415 -25.90 -10.98 -11.79
C ILE A 415 -26.35 -9.56 -11.47
N LEU A 416 -26.66 -9.30 -10.20
CA LEU A 416 -27.16 -8.01 -9.73
C LEU A 416 -26.22 -7.42 -8.68
N GLN A 417 -26.12 -6.10 -8.70
CA GLN A 417 -25.50 -5.34 -7.62
C GLN A 417 -26.57 -4.96 -6.59
N VAL A 418 -26.28 -5.20 -5.31
CA VAL A 418 -27.10 -4.77 -4.17
C VAL A 418 -26.32 -3.76 -3.33
N GLN A 419 -27.00 -2.91 -2.55
CA GLN A 419 -26.33 -1.83 -1.79
C GLN A 419 -25.97 -2.22 -0.35
N GLU A 420 -26.48 -3.34 0.16
CA GLU A 420 -26.21 -3.78 1.53
C GLU A 420 -24.73 -4.21 1.68
N PRO A 421 -23.95 -3.60 2.60
CA PRO A 421 -22.55 -3.94 2.77
C PRO A 421 -22.33 -5.42 3.09
N GLN A 422 -21.30 -6.02 2.48
CA GLN A 422 -20.89 -7.41 2.69
C GLN A 422 -21.90 -8.48 2.25
N LEU A 423 -23.09 -8.09 1.75
CA LEU A 423 -24.12 -9.02 1.33
C LEU A 423 -23.68 -9.82 0.10
N GLN A 424 -23.86 -11.13 0.18
CA GLN A 424 -23.80 -12.04 -0.95
C GLN A 424 -25.00 -13.00 -0.86
N GLN A 425 -25.80 -13.03 -1.91
CA GLN A 425 -26.99 -13.86 -1.98
C GLN A 425 -27.00 -14.66 -3.27
N ILE A 426 -27.14 -15.97 -3.12
CA ILE A 426 -27.15 -16.93 -4.24
C ILE A 426 -28.51 -17.63 -4.23
N THR A 427 -29.21 -17.55 -5.36
CA THR A 427 -30.45 -18.30 -5.58
C THR A 427 -30.22 -19.31 -6.71
N VAL A 428 -30.52 -20.58 -6.44
CA VAL A 428 -30.46 -21.67 -7.42
C VAL A 428 -31.88 -22.10 -7.75
N LEU A 429 -32.27 -21.98 -9.01
CA LEU A 429 -33.53 -22.51 -9.51
C LEU A 429 -33.28 -23.88 -10.13
N ALA A 430 -34.09 -24.85 -9.72
CA ALA A 430 -33.97 -26.23 -10.16
C ALA A 430 -35.35 -26.86 -10.38
N THR A 431 -35.40 -27.97 -11.12
CA THR A 431 -36.65 -28.58 -11.57
C THR A 431 -37.54 -29.13 -10.45
N GLU A 432 -36.98 -29.45 -9.28
CA GLU A 432 -37.76 -30.01 -8.16
C GLU A 432 -37.84 -29.08 -6.95
N LYS A 433 -36.69 -28.53 -6.51
CA LYS A 433 -36.63 -27.65 -5.35
C LYS A 433 -35.62 -26.53 -5.59
N ASN A 434 -36.11 -25.30 -5.55
CA ASN A 434 -35.26 -24.10 -5.56
C ASN A 434 -34.60 -23.89 -4.19
N SER A 435 -33.50 -23.16 -4.18
CA SER A 435 -32.84 -22.73 -2.95
C SER A 435 -32.35 -21.30 -3.03
N LEU A 436 -32.20 -20.71 -1.85
CA LEU A 436 -31.65 -19.38 -1.62
C LEU A 436 -30.76 -19.46 -0.39
N VAL A 437 -29.59 -18.83 -0.48
CA VAL A 437 -28.69 -18.57 0.63
C VAL A 437 -28.30 -17.10 0.59
N SER A 438 -28.64 -16.38 1.66
CA SER A 438 -28.26 -15.00 1.91
C SER A 438 -27.26 -14.97 3.06
N SER A 439 -26.09 -14.37 2.83
CA SER A 439 -24.99 -14.37 3.78
C SER A 439 -24.19 -13.09 3.76
N LEU A 440 -23.43 -12.83 4.83
CA LEU A 440 -22.45 -11.74 4.89
C LEU A 440 -21.03 -12.29 4.76
N ASN A 441 -20.22 -11.69 3.90
CA ASN A 441 -18.85 -12.09 3.66
C ASN A 441 -17.94 -11.74 4.85
N ARG A 442 -17.05 -12.66 5.27
CA ARG A 442 -16.14 -12.50 6.42
C ARG A 442 -14.67 -12.81 6.10
N GLY A 443 -14.32 -12.92 4.81
CA GLY A 443 -12.98 -13.27 4.37
C GLY A 443 -12.55 -14.69 4.77
N GLY A 444 -11.49 -15.20 4.14
CA GLY A 444 -10.97 -16.53 4.50
C GLY A 444 -11.89 -17.71 4.12
N GLY A 445 -12.84 -17.52 3.20
CA GLY A 445 -13.84 -18.55 2.87
C GLY A 445 -15.04 -18.63 3.82
N ARG A 446 -15.06 -17.81 4.88
CA ARG A 446 -16.06 -17.81 5.97
C ARG A 446 -17.24 -16.90 5.64
N LEU A 447 -18.39 -17.16 6.25
CA LEU A 447 -19.60 -16.36 6.08
C LEU A 447 -20.46 -16.29 7.34
N VAL A 448 -21.28 -15.25 7.47
CA VAL A 448 -22.42 -15.23 8.41
C VAL A 448 -23.65 -15.66 7.64
N LEU A 449 -24.34 -16.70 8.09
CA LEU A 449 -25.57 -17.17 7.46
C LEU A 449 -26.76 -16.34 7.95
N ARG A 450 -27.26 -15.44 7.10
CA ARG A 450 -28.40 -14.57 7.44
C ARG A 450 -29.73 -15.28 7.23
N GLN A 451 -29.88 -15.90 6.06
CA GLN A 451 -31.11 -16.59 5.68
C GLN A 451 -30.78 -17.71 4.69
N ALA A 452 -31.46 -18.85 4.83
CA ALA A 452 -31.49 -19.89 3.83
C ALA A 452 -32.92 -20.40 3.60
N SER A 453 -33.19 -21.00 2.45
CA SER A 453 -34.47 -21.69 2.19
C SER A 453 -34.78 -22.79 3.21
N ASP A 454 -33.74 -23.38 3.81
CA ASP A 454 -33.84 -24.25 4.97
C ASP A 454 -32.63 -23.97 5.87
N GLN A 455 -32.85 -23.22 6.95
CA GLN A 455 -31.78 -22.76 7.83
C GLN A 455 -31.08 -23.92 8.53
N ALA A 456 -31.83 -24.91 9.03
CA ALA A 456 -31.27 -26.04 9.75
C ALA A 456 -30.44 -26.93 8.83
N GLU A 457 -30.92 -27.18 7.60
CA GLU A 457 -30.14 -27.92 6.61
C GLU A 457 -28.92 -27.12 6.13
N ALA A 458 -29.00 -25.79 6.01
CA ALA A 458 -27.86 -24.97 5.64
C ALA A 458 -26.69 -25.12 6.63
N TYR A 459 -26.95 -25.12 7.95
CA TYR A 459 -25.94 -25.38 8.97
C TYR A 459 -25.39 -26.82 8.90
N ARG A 460 -26.24 -27.82 8.67
CA ARG A 460 -25.80 -29.22 8.51
C ARG A 460 -24.90 -29.39 7.29
N VAL A 461 -25.28 -28.82 6.15
CA VAL A 461 -24.48 -28.81 4.92
C VAL A 461 -23.16 -28.09 5.15
N ALA A 462 -23.17 -26.90 5.76
CA ALA A 462 -21.94 -26.16 6.04
C ALA A 462 -20.95 -26.98 6.89
N ASN A 463 -21.42 -27.58 7.98
CA ASN A 463 -20.60 -28.46 8.82
C ASN A 463 -20.05 -29.67 8.05
N LYS A 464 -20.87 -30.33 7.23
CA LYS A 464 -20.44 -31.47 6.40
C LYS A 464 -19.38 -31.07 5.38
N LEU A 465 -19.48 -29.87 4.83
CA LEU A 465 -18.57 -29.36 3.81
C LEU A 465 -17.34 -28.65 4.39
N GLY A 466 -17.20 -28.57 5.73
CA GLY A 466 -16.10 -27.85 6.38
C GLY A 466 -16.20 -26.32 6.26
N ILE A 467 -17.39 -25.79 5.92
CA ILE A 467 -17.62 -24.35 5.77
C ILE A 467 -17.81 -23.72 7.15
N GLU A 468 -16.90 -22.83 7.53
CA GLU A 468 -16.99 -22.09 8.79
C GLU A 468 -18.05 -20.97 8.68
N ILE A 469 -19.16 -21.16 9.41
CA ILE A 469 -20.16 -20.13 9.66
C ILE A 469 -19.76 -19.41 10.95
N VAL A 470 -19.61 -18.09 10.88
CA VAL A 470 -19.29 -17.23 12.02
C VAL A 470 -20.49 -16.34 12.36
N ASP A 471 -20.48 -15.75 13.55
CA ASP A 471 -21.49 -14.80 14.02
C ASP A 471 -21.24 -13.35 13.54
#